data_AF-A0A2V8XAK5-F1
#
_entry.id   AF-A0A2V8XAK5-F1
#
_cell.length_a   1.000
_cell.length_b   1.000
_cell.length_c   1.000
_cell.angle_alpha   90.00
_cell.angle_beta   90.00
_cell.angle_gamma   90.00
#
_symmetry.space_group_name_H-M   'P 1'
#
loop_
_entity.id
_entity.type
_entity.pdbx_description
1 polymer ?
#
loop_
_entity_poly.entity_id
_entity_poly.type
_entity_poly.pdbx_seq_one_letter_code
_entity_poly.pdbx_strand_id
1 'polypeptide(L)'
;MAAHYQEAIDFMKEKNALGQSVLSIPEDTSLYFLSKTHCPTRVYQFTPGVLVPGKMTDELISEIERKHVRYLLWSNRISPEYGVARFGTDYDTRLGDYLRKNYREVGPVIKEGVSAEDWTAFIWERKADSETR
;
A
#
# COMPACT_ATOMS: atom_id res chain seq x y z
N MET A 1 -7.51 11.68 -12.85
CA MET A 1 -8.08 10.43 -12.28
C MET A 1 -7.81 9.16 -13.12
N ALA A 2 -8.43 8.96 -14.30
CA ALA A 2 -8.42 7.65 -14.99
C ALA A 2 -7.03 7.13 -15.41
N ALA A 3 -6.11 8.01 -15.82
CA ALA A 3 -4.76 7.62 -16.23
C ALA A 3 -3.94 7.07 -15.05
N HIS A 4 -3.94 7.74 -13.89
CA HIS A 4 -3.24 7.28 -12.68
C HIS A 4 -3.68 5.89 -12.25
N TYR A 5 -4.99 5.66 -12.33
CA TYR A 5 -5.60 4.41 -11.94
C TYR A 5 -5.22 3.27 -12.91
N GLN A 6 -5.15 3.55 -14.22
CA GLN A 6 -4.72 2.59 -15.23
C GLN A 6 -3.24 2.22 -15.07
N GLU A 7 -2.36 3.18 -14.82
CA GLU A 7 -0.93 2.93 -14.59
C GLU A 7 -0.70 2.09 -13.33
N ALA A 8 -1.47 2.31 -12.28
CA ALA A 8 -1.41 1.47 -11.07
C ALA A 8 -1.86 0.02 -11.36
N ILE A 9 -2.90 -0.15 -12.17
CA ILE A 9 -3.35 -1.47 -12.63
C ILE A 9 -2.26 -2.18 -13.43
N ASP A 10 -1.62 -1.48 -14.36
CA ASP A 10 -0.61 -2.07 -15.23
C ASP A 10 0.68 -2.38 -14.47
N PHE A 11 1.07 -1.54 -13.51
CA PHE A 11 2.13 -1.86 -12.55
C PHE A 11 1.83 -3.16 -11.79
N MET A 12 0.61 -3.31 -11.26
CA MET A 12 0.24 -4.52 -10.53
C MET A 12 0.25 -5.77 -11.42
N LYS A 13 -0.20 -5.66 -12.68
CA LYS A 13 -0.11 -6.76 -13.65
C LYS A 13 1.33 -7.13 -13.95
N GLU A 14 2.19 -6.15 -14.20
CA GLU A 14 3.61 -6.36 -14.49
C GLU A 14 4.30 -7.08 -13.34
N LYS A 15 4.13 -6.62 -12.09
CA LYS A 15 4.76 -7.24 -10.92
C LYS A 15 4.20 -8.63 -10.65
N ASN A 16 2.90 -8.82 -10.79
CA ASN A 16 2.28 -10.13 -10.64
C ASN A 16 2.77 -11.14 -11.70
N ALA A 17 3.00 -10.70 -12.95
CA ALA A 17 3.59 -11.56 -13.99
C ALA A 17 5.02 -12.02 -13.65
N LEU A 18 5.73 -11.27 -12.81
CA LEU A 18 7.05 -11.63 -12.26
C LEU A 18 6.97 -12.43 -10.96
N GLY A 19 5.76 -12.84 -10.52
CA GLY A 19 5.55 -13.51 -9.24
C GLY A 19 5.75 -12.61 -8.02
N GLN A 20 5.79 -11.29 -8.21
CA GLN A 20 5.98 -10.31 -7.16
C GLN A 20 4.63 -9.78 -6.69
N SER A 21 4.45 -9.69 -5.37
CA SER A 21 3.22 -9.19 -4.76
C SER A 21 3.26 -7.68 -4.52
N VAL A 22 2.10 -7.05 -4.69
CA VAL A 22 1.88 -5.63 -4.46
C VAL A 22 0.75 -5.48 -3.43
N LEU A 23 1.02 -4.77 -2.34
CA LEU A 23 0.02 -4.42 -1.33
C LEU A 23 -0.46 -2.98 -1.54
N SER A 24 -1.75 -2.81 -1.82
CA SER A 24 -2.40 -1.51 -1.92
C SER A 24 -2.81 -0.98 -0.54
N ILE A 25 -2.53 0.30 -0.28
CA ILE A 25 -2.73 1.00 1.00
C ILE A 25 -3.20 2.45 0.73
N PRO A 26 -4.16 3.00 1.51
CA PRO A 26 -4.88 2.36 2.60
C PRO A 26 -6.09 1.53 2.15
N GLU A 27 -6.76 1.85 1.03
CA GLU A 27 -7.99 1.16 0.64
C GLU A 27 -8.31 1.38 -0.85
N ASP A 28 -7.54 0.75 -1.74
CA ASP A 28 -7.83 0.76 -3.20
C ASP A 28 -8.05 -0.67 -3.71
N THR A 29 -9.04 -1.36 -3.13
CA THR A 29 -9.37 -2.78 -3.39
C THR A 29 -9.74 -3.07 -4.84
N SER A 30 -10.36 -2.10 -5.52
CA SER A 30 -10.69 -2.17 -6.94
C SER A 30 -9.44 -2.38 -7.82
N LEU A 31 -8.25 -1.98 -7.37
CA LEU A 31 -7.01 -2.27 -8.08
C LEU A 31 -6.77 -3.78 -8.23
N TYR A 32 -7.05 -4.58 -7.19
CA TYR A 32 -6.89 -6.04 -7.27
C TYR A 32 -7.83 -6.65 -8.30
N PHE A 33 -9.11 -6.24 -8.28
CA PHE A 33 -10.09 -6.72 -9.25
C PHE A 33 -9.71 -6.36 -10.70
N LEU A 34 -9.36 -5.10 -10.95
CA LEU A 34 -9.08 -4.59 -12.29
C LEU A 34 -7.74 -5.06 -12.85
N SER A 35 -6.75 -5.30 -11.98
CA SER A 35 -5.47 -5.92 -12.37
C SER A 35 -5.53 -7.45 -12.46
N LYS A 36 -6.65 -8.07 -12.05
CA LYS A 36 -6.78 -9.53 -11.92
C LYS A 36 -5.67 -10.13 -11.04
N THR A 37 -5.36 -9.45 -9.94
CA THR A 37 -4.40 -9.89 -8.93
C THR A 37 -5.09 -10.10 -7.59
N HIS A 38 -4.39 -10.70 -6.64
CA HIS A 38 -4.91 -10.92 -5.29
C HIS A 38 -4.19 -10.03 -4.28
N CYS A 39 -4.93 -9.57 -3.26
CA CYS A 39 -4.33 -8.96 -2.10
C CYS A 39 -3.38 -9.97 -1.44
N PRO A 40 -2.11 -9.61 -1.17
CA PRO A 40 -1.19 -10.54 -0.53
C PRO A 40 -1.59 -10.81 0.91
N THR A 41 -2.30 -9.93 1.60
CA THR A 41 -2.67 -10.08 3.01
C THR A 41 -4.15 -10.36 3.19
N ARG A 42 -4.53 -10.95 4.33
CA ARG A 42 -5.94 -11.19 4.68
C ARG A 42 -6.71 -9.89 4.88
N VAL A 43 -6.06 -8.88 5.46
CA VAL A 43 -6.60 -7.52 5.56
C VAL A 43 -6.27 -6.78 4.27
N TYR A 44 -7.29 -6.30 3.57
CA TYR A 44 -7.16 -5.67 2.25
C TYR A 44 -7.60 -4.19 2.23
N GLN A 45 -8.12 -3.69 3.36
CA GLN A 45 -8.52 -2.30 3.56
C GLN A 45 -8.10 -1.85 4.96
N PHE A 46 -7.62 -0.61 5.04
CA PHE A 46 -7.11 0.02 6.24
C PHE A 46 -7.91 1.29 6.53
N THR A 47 -9.23 1.15 6.67
CA THR A 47 -10.06 2.23 7.21
C THR A 47 -9.97 2.26 8.74
N PRO A 48 -10.10 3.44 9.37
CA PRO A 48 -10.01 3.55 10.82
C PRO A 48 -10.91 2.55 11.56
N GLY A 49 -10.32 1.76 12.45
CA GLY A 49 -11.02 0.74 13.25
C GLY A 49 -11.07 -0.66 12.64
N VAL A 50 -10.68 -0.85 11.36
CA VAL A 50 -10.57 -2.19 10.76
C VAL A 50 -9.39 -2.97 11.34
N LEU A 51 -8.23 -2.33 11.46
CA LEU A 51 -7.03 -2.93 12.04
C LEU A 51 -6.97 -2.62 13.54
N VAL A 52 -7.23 -3.63 14.36
CA VAL A 52 -7.17 -3.47 15.82
C VAL A 52 -5.71 -3.51 16.30
N PRO A 53 -5.26 -2.54 17.12
CA PRO A 53 -3.92 -2.57 17.70
C PRO A 53 -3.61 -3.85 18.48
N GLY A 54 -2.34 -4.27 18.45
CA GLY A 54 -1.86 -5.46 19.15
C GLY A 54 -1.82 -6.68 18.23
N LYS A 55 -2.40 -7.79 18.67
CA LYS A 55 -2.24 -9.10 18.00
C LYS A 55 -2.60 -9.09 16.52
N MET A 56 -3.69 -8.41 16.13
CA MET A 56 -4.10 -8.36 14.72
C MET A 56 -3.10 -7.59 13.86
N THR A 57 -2.59 -6.45 14.35
CA THR A 57 -1.49 -5.71 13.69
C THR A 57 -0.23 -6.58 13.57
N ASP A 58 0.11 -7.31 14.62
CA ASP A 58 1.33 -8.14 14.65
C ASP A 58 1.24 -9.33 13.69
N GLU A 59 0.08 -9.95 13.60
CA GLU A 59 -0.20 -11.02 12.63
C GLU A 59 -0.15 -10.51 11.19
N LEU A 60 -0.67 -9.30 10.94
CA LEU A 60 -0.61 -8.67 9.63
C LEU A 60 0.84 -8.36 9.23
N ILE A 61 1.62 -7.73 10.10
CA ILE A 61 3.04 -7.46 9.85
C ILE A 61 3.78 -8.77 9.56
N SER A 62 3.54 -9.80 10.38
CA SER A 62 4.13 -11.12 10.17
C SER A 62 3.69 -11.75 8.84
N GLU A 63 2.45 -11.52 8.40
CA GLU A 63 1.96 -11.99 7.10
C GLU A 63 2.66 -11.28 5.93
N ILE A 64 2.84 -9.96 6.03
CA ILE A 64 3.59 -9.15 5.05
C ILE A 64 5.03 -9.68 4.91
N GLU A 65 5.67 -9.99 6.04
CA GLU A 65 7.01 -10.56 6.07
C GLU A 65 7.08 -11.94 5.42
N ARG A 66 6.23 -12.88 5.88
CA ARG A 66 6.19 -14.27 5.40
C ARG A 66 5.86 -14.39 3.91
N LYS A 67 4.96 -13.54 3.42
CA LYS A 67 4.57 -13.53 2.00
C LYS A 67 5.51 -12.71 1.12
N HIS A 68 6.59 -12.20 1.70
CA HIS A 68 7.60 -11.40 1.01
C HIS A 68 6.99 -10.30 0.13
N VAL A 69 6.06 -9.52 0.69
CA VAL A 69 5.41 -8.42 -0.03
C VAL A 69 6.47 -7.45 -0.57
N ARG A 70 6.67 -7.45 -1.89
CA ARG A 70 7.80 -6.74 -2.50
C ARG A 70 7.52 -5.26 -2.69
N TYR A 71 6.29 -4.93 -3.07
CA TYR A 71 5.90 -3.55 -3.32
C TYR A 71 4.68 -3.14 -2.52
N LEU A 72 4.61 -1.85 -2.21
CA LEU A 72 3.40 -1.18 -1.78
C LEU A 72 2.97 -0.18 -2.86
N LEU A 73 1.67 -0.06 -3.05
CA LEU A 73 1.05 1.11 -3.65
C LEU A 73 0.41 1.92 -2.53
N TRP A 74 1.06 3.01 -2.14
CA TRP A 74 0.58 3.88 -1.07
C TRP A 74 -0.09 5.10 -1.69
N SER A 75 -1.43 5.13 -1.68
CA SER A 75 -2.20 6.22 -2.27
C SER A 75 -2.29 7.45 -1.36
N ASN A 76 -2.58 8.60 -1.97
CA ASN A 76 -2.84 9.86 -1.27
C ASN A 76 -4.22 9.91 -0.61
N ARG A 77 -4.96 8.80 -0.57
CA ARG A 77 -6.29 8.73 0.01
C ARG A 77 -6.25 9.08 1.50
N ILE A 78 -7.13 10.01 1.87
CA ILE A 78 -7.43 10.35 3.25
C ILE A 78 -8.89 10.03 3.56
N SER A 79 -9.20 9.85 4.84
CA SER A 79 -10.53 9.47 5.33
C SER A 79 -11.02 10.44 6.41
N PRO A 80 -11.20 11.74 6.10
CA PRO A 80 -11.61 12.75 7.09
C PRO A 80 -12.94 12.44 7.78
N GLU A 81 -13.82 11.68 7.13
CA GLU A 81 -15.12 11.24 7.65
C GLU A 81 -15.04 10.42 8.95
N TYR A 82 -13.86 9.90 9.31
CA TYR A 82 -13.63 9.16 10.56
C TYR A 82 -13.00 10.01 11.68
N GLY A 83 -12.77 11.31 11.46
CA GLY A 83 -12.11 12.19 12.44
C GLY A 83 -10.58 11.96 12.58
N VAL A 84 -10.04 10.89 11.98
CA VAL A 84 -8.61 10.59 11.83
C VAL A 84 -8.33 10.33 10.35
N ALA A 85 -7.63 11.26 9.69
CA ALA A 85 -7.67 11.32 8.23
C ALA A 85 -6.58 10.49 7.56
N ARG A 86 -5.37 10.43 8.12
CA ARG A 86 -4.16 9.93 7.44
C ARG A 86 -3.70 8.57 7.96
N PHE A 87 -3.70 7.58 7.09
CA PHE A 87 -3.14 6.25 7.38
C PHE A 87 -1.66 6.32 7.77
N GLY A 88 -1.28 5.58 8.81
CA GLY A 88 0.07 5.49 9.31
C GLY A 88 0.57 6.76 10.02
N THR A 89 -0.27 7.78 10.18
CA THR A 89 0.06 9.02 10.91
C THR A 89 -0.97 9.29 12.00
N ASP A 90 -2.25 9.32 11.64
CA ASP A 90 -3.35 9.58 12.59
C ASP A 90 -3.94 8.28 13.16
N TYR A 91 -3.92 7.21 12.35
CA TYR A 91 -4.37 5.86 12.73
C TYR A 91 -3.48 4.80 12.09
N ASP A 92 -3.57 3.56 12.56
CA ASP A 92 -2.70 2.44 12.13
C ASP A 92 -1.20 2.78 12.16
N THR A 93 -0.79 3.64 13.11
CA THR A 93 0.55 4.21 13.21
C THR A 93 1.63 3.14 13.28
N ARG A 94 1.41 2.08 14.07
CA ARG A 94 2.34 0.94 14.17
C ARG A 94 2.60 0.26 12.82
N LEU A 95 1.57 0.08 12.00
CA LEU A 95 1.74 -0.47 10.66
C LEU A 95 2.46 0.55 9.77
N GLY A 96 2.05 1.82 9.81
CA GLY A 96 2.71 2.90 9.09
C GLY A 96 4.22 3.00 9.39
N ASP A 97 4.61 2.93 10.66
CA ASP A 97 6.00 2.96 11.11
C ASP A 97 6.79 1.76 10.60
N TYR A 98 6.20 0.56 10.69
CA TYR A 98 6.78 -0.65 10.11
C TYR A 98 7.03 -0.49 8.60
N LEU A 99 6.03 0.00 7.85
CA LEU A 99 6.15 0.15 6.40
C LEU A 99 7.22 1.19 6.03
N ARG A 100 7.23 2.36 6.67
CA ARG A 100 8.27 3.39 6.43
C ARG A 100 9.67 2.91 6.81
N LYS A 101 9.78 2.08 7.85
CA LYS A 101 11.07 1.49 8.24
C LYS A 101 11.57 0.49 7.20
N ASN A 102 10.71 -0.37 6.68
CA ASN A 102 11.09 -1.54 5.87
C ASN A 102 10.99 -1.34 4.36
N TYR A 103 10.37 -0.25 3.91
CA TYR A 103 10.21 0.07 2.49
C TYR A 103 10.82 1.43 2.19
N ARG A 104 11.26 1.63 0.96
CA ARG A 104 11.71 2.92 0.43
C ARG A 104 10.76 3.38 -0.67
N GLU A 105 10.44 4.67 -0.67
CA GLU A 105 9.70 5.27 -1.78
C GLU A 105 10.57 5.28 -3.03
N VAL A 106 10.05 4.75 -4.13
CA VAL A 106 10.72 4.74 -5.45
C VAL A 106 10.23 5.91 -6.30
N GLY A 107 9.02 6.39 -6.02
CA GLY A 107 8.41 7.55 -6.68
C GLY A 107 6.93 7.33 -6.99
N PRO A 108 6.28 8.30 -7.64
CA PRO A 108 4.89 8.16 -8.05
C PRO A 108 4.72 7.11 -9.15
N VAL A 109 3.53 6.49 -9.19
CA VAL A 109 3.14 5.57 -10.27
C VAL A 109 3.16 6.27 -11.64
N ILE A 110 2.80 7.56 -11.69
CA ILE A 110 2.88 8.40 -12.89
C ILE A 110 4.05 9.38 -12.79
N LYS A 111 4.83 9.50 -13.86
CA LYS A 111 6.02 10.36 -13.92
C LYS A 111 5.74 11.83 -14.27
N GLU A 112 4.60 12.16 -14.89
CA GLU A 112 4.29 13.52 -15.36
C GLU A 112 2.81 13.90 -15.24
N GLY A 113 2.52 15.19 -15.01
CA GLY A 113 1.18 15.78 -15.17
C GLY A 113 0.19 15.59 -14.02
N VAL A 114 0.58 15.93 -12.79
CA VAL A 114 -0.27 15.71 -11.59
C VAL A 114 -0.83 17.03 -11.06
N SER A 115 -2.15 17.13 -10.93
CA SER A 115 -2.79 18.04 -9.98
C SER A 115 -2.83 17.37 -8.61
N ALA A 116 -2.52 18.10 -7.53
CA ALA A 116 -2.54 17.56 -6.17
C ALA A 116 -3.93 17.03 -5.73
N GLU A 117 -4.98 17.39 -6.46
CA GLU A 117 -6.38 17.00 -6.20
C GLU A 117 -6.77 15.64 -6.81
N ASP A 118 -5.95 15.10 -7.73
CA ASP A 118 -6.21 13.79 -8.32
C ASP A 118 -5.76 12.65 -7.38
N TRP A 119 -6.46 11.50 -7.46
CA TRP A 119 -5.95 10.28 -6.84
C TRP A 119 -4.61 9.93 -7.48
N THR A 120 -3.62 9.65 -6.63
CA THR A 120 -2.30 9.17 -7.02
C THR A 120 -1.79 8.18 -5.99
N ALA A 121 -0.85 7.34 -6.41
CA ALA A 121 -0.15 6.43 -5.52
C ALA A 121 1.36 6.49 -5.74
N PHE A 122 2.08 6.24 -4.66
CA PHE A 122 3.53 6.12 -4.64
C PHE A 122 3.89 4.65 -4.57
N ILE A 123 4.88 4.27 -5.38
CA ILE A 123 5.47 2.94 -5.36
C ILE A 123 6.49 2.94 -4.24
N TRP A 124 6.34 1.99 -3.33
CA TRP A 124 7.34 1.69 -2.32
C TRP A 124 7.89 0.30 -2.55
N GLU A 125 9.21 0.14 -2.47
CA GLU A 125 9.88 -1.15 -2.62
C GLU A 125 10.47 -1.59 -1.28
N ARG A 126 10.35 -2.88 -0.97
CA ARG A 126 10.96 -3.46 0.22
C ARG A 126 12.49 -3.28 0.18
N LYS A 127 13.06 -2.73 1.25
CA LYS A 127 14.51 -2.61 1.45
C LYS A 127 15.14 -4.00 1.52
N ALA A 128 16.41 -4.12 1.14
CA ALA A 128 17.13 -5.36 1.36
C ALA A 128 17.31 -5.61 2.87
N ASP A 129 17.43 -6.87 3.28
CA ASP A 129 17.68 -7.23 4.69
C ASP A 129 18.96 -6.57 5.25
N SER A 130 19.94 -6.26 4.39
CA SER A 130 21.15 -5.52 4.74
C SER A 130 20.91 -4.04 5.07
N GLU A 131 19.85 -3.43 4.53
CA GLU A 131 19.51 -2.01 4.71
C GLU A 131 18.58 -1.77 5.92
N THR A 132 18.11 -2.85 6.55
CA THR A 132 17.10 -2.81 7.63
C THR A 132 17.71 -3.11 9.02
N ARG A 133 19.00 -3.45 9.07
CA ARG A 133 19.78 -3.74 10.27
C ARG A 133 20.31 -2.48 10.95
#